data_AF-A0A369LUB8-F1
#
_entry.id   AF-A0A369LUB8-F1
#
_cell.length_a   1.000
_cell.length_b   1.000
_cell.length_c   1.000
_cell.angle_alpha   90.00
_cell.angle_beta   90.00
_cell.angle_gamma   90.00
#
_symmetry.space_group_name_H-M   'P 1'
#
loop_
_entity.id
_entity.type
_entity.pdbx_description
1 polymer ?
#
loop_
_entity_poly.entity_id
_entity_poly.type
_entity_poly.pdbx_seq_one_letter_code
_entity_poly.pdbx_strand_id
1 'polypeptide(L)'
;MDIAEFIGSAFADGQVLTVPWGIDYFSVVVGVLTGALFACDRKLDIIGTVVLGLLTGYGGGIIRDVLLQDKGVYFTSHPDLILLCIVLCAFVFYFRGLFKHLDATVFFADALSVGLFALAGASKAYACGEGFVLTVILGAITAVGGGAVRDICVGETPGIFQQSNFYAVAGLGGSLLFTVLAYLGSPLVVAGIACVLAVVLLRYWSVYFDWKTRDEADLTPHVTRGLGSLKRLVSGVFLHGGDRISTRRQRKRSRARKGDREGEERR
;
A
#
# COMPACT_ATOMS: atom_id res chain seq x y z
N MET A 1 -36.22 -2.71 -17.61
CA MET A 1 -34.87 -3.17 -17.97
C MET A 1 -34.65 -4.45 -17.18
N ASP A 2 -34.70 -5.58 -17.86
CA ASP A 2 -34.63 -6.89 -17.21
C ASP A 2 -33.21 -7.15 -16.68
N ILE A 3 -33.08 -7.84 -15.55
CA ILE A 3 -31.77 -8.19 -14.97
C ILE A 3 -30.94 -9.01 -15.98
N ALA A 4 -31.60 -9.83 -16.79
CA ALA A 4 -30.99 -10.58 -17.87
C ALA A 4 -30.54 -9.70 -19.05
N GLU A 5 -31.24 -8.60 -19.34
CA GLU A 5 -30.81 -7.61 -20.36
C GLU A 5 -29.60 -6.81 -19.88
N PHE A 6 -29.58 -6.41 -18.60
CA PHE A 6 -28.42 -5.74 -18.00
C PHE A 6 -27.18 -6.64 -17.99
N ILE A 7 -27.35 -7.92 -17.67
CA ILE A 7 -26.29 -8.94 -17.75
C ILE A 7 -25.98 -9.30 -19.22
N GLY A 8 -26.90 -9.15 -20.16
CA GLY A 8 -26.60 -9.31 -21.58
C GLY A 8 -25.72 -8.18 -22.10
N SER A 9 -26.12 -6.93 -21.84
CA SER A 9 -25.42 -5.73 -22.30
C SER A 9 -24.07 -5.51 -21.62
N ALA A 10 -23.92 -5.91 -20.35
CA ALA A 10 -22.66 -5.77 -19.63
C ALA A 10 -21.55 -6.71 -20.12
N PHE A 11 -21.89 -7.73 -20.92
CA PHE A 11 -20.98 -8.81 -21.31
C PHE A 11 -20.86 -9.01 -22.84
N ALA A 12 -21.56 -8.23 -23.66
CA ALA A 12 -21.65 -8.45 -25.11
C ALA A 12 -20.59 -7.73 -25.97
N ASP A 13 -19.99 -6.62 -25.53
CA ASP A 13 -19.08 -5.86 -26.39
C ASP A 13 -17.60 -6.24 -26.20
N GLY A 14 -17.15 -7.14 -27.08
CA GLY A 14 -15.78 -7.66 -27.14
C GLY A 14 -14.78 -6.78 -27.90
N GLN A 15 -15.16 -5.60 -28.39
CA GLN A 15 -14.24 -4.66 -29.04
C GLN A 15 -14.54 -3.24 -28.57
N VAL A 16 -13.52 -2.58 -28.01
CA VAL A 16 -13.58 -1.29 -27.31
C VAL A 16 -14.21 -1.38 -25.91
N LEU A 17 -13.36 -1.59 -24.90
CA LEU A 17 -13.74 -1.32 -23.51
C LEU A 17 -13.96 0.18 -23.32
N THR A 18 -15.17 0.64 -23.58
CA THR A 18 -15.79 1.55 -22.61
C THR A 18 -15.77 0.77 -21.29
N VAL A 19 -15.06 1.26 -20.26
CA VAL A 19 -15.11 0.66 -18.92
C VAL A 19 -16.57 0.32 -18.66
N PRO A 20 -16.94 -0.95 -18.35
CA PRO A 20 -18.34 -1.29 -18.17
C PRO A 20 -18.89 -0.30 -17.16
N TRP A 21 -19.84 0.55 -17.57
CA TRP A 21 -20.31 1.66 -16.74
C TRP A 21 -20.62 1.19 -15.31
N GLY A 22 -21.10 -0.05 -15.17
CA GLY A 22 -21.30 -0.71 -13.89
C GLY A 22 -20.09 -0.79 -12.95
N ILE A 23 -18.85 -0.99 -13.41
CA ILE A 23 -17.68 -1.14 -12.53
C ILE A 23 -17.29 0.20 -11.90
N ASP A 24 -17.16 1.28 -12.69
CA ASP A 24 -16.86 2.60 -12.14
C ASP A 24 -17.99 3.06 -11.21
N TYR A 25 -19.26 2.87 -11.60
CA TYR A 25 -20.43 3.15 -10.75
C TYR A 25 -20.37 2.39 -9.43
N PHE A 26 -20.18 1.08 -9.48
CA PHE A 26 -20.19 0.24 -8.30
C PHE A 26 -19.00 0.55 -7.38
N SER A 27 -17.80 0.77 -7.95
CA SER A 27 -16.61 1.18 -7.18
C SER A 27 -16.86 2.48 -6.42
N VAL A 28 -17.40 3.49 -7.09
CA VAL A 28 -17.71 4.79 -6.49
C VAL A 28 -18.76 4.63 -5.39
N VAL A 29 -19.85 3.90 -5.64
CA VAL A 29 -20.91 3.67 -4.63
C VAL A 29 -20.33 3.01 -3.38
N VAL A 30 -19.53 1.95 -3.53
CA VAL A 30 -18.91 1.28 -2.38
C VAL A 30 -17.93 2.20 -1.66
N GLY A 31 -17.10 2.96 -2.40
CA GLY A 31 -16.16 3.92 -1.82
C GLY A 31 -16.85 5.08 -1.08
N VAL A 32 -17.99 5.55 -1.58
CA VAL A 32 -18.80 6.57 -0.92
C VAL A 32 -19.41 6.02 0.37
N LEU A 33 -19.92 4.80 0.36
CA LEU A 33 -20.47 4.16 1.57
C LEU A 33 -19.39 3.98 2.65
N THR A 34 -18.20 3.49 2.29
CA THR A 34 -17.09 3.32 3.25
C THR A 34 -16.60 4.67 3.78
N GLY A 35 -16.51 5.69 2.92
CA GLY A 35 -16.15 7.06 3.32
C GLY A 35 -17.18 7.71 4.25
N ALA A 36 -18.47 7.52 3.97
CA ALA A 36 -19.56 8.05 4.78
C ALA A 36 -19.63 7.38 6.17
N LEU A 37 -19.43 6.06 6.24
CA LEU A 37 -19.32 5.34 7.51
C LEU A 37 -18.12 5.81 8.32
N PHE A 38 -16.97 5.98 7.67
CA PHE A 38 -15.78 6.51 8.31
C PHE A 38 -15.98 7.94 8.85
N ALA A 39 -16.65 8.82 8.09
CA ALA A 39 -17.01 10.17 8.55
C ALA A 39 -17.92 10.13 9.78
N CYS A 40 -18.91 9.24 9.76
CA CYS A 40 -19.81 9.01 10.87
C CYS A 40 -19.04 8.55 12.12
N ASP A 41 -18.07 7.64 11.99
CA ASP A 41 -17.22 7.19 13.09
C ASP A 41 -16.43 8.34 13.73
N ARG A 42 -16.06 9.34 12.93
CA ARG A 42 -15.40 10.57 13.40
C ARG A 42 -16.33 11.66 13.88
N LYS A 43 -17.63 11.36 14.01
CA LYS A 43 -18.68 12.28 14.49
C LYS A 43 -18.72 13.58 13.68
N LEU A 44 -18.42 13.50 12.38
CA LEU A 44 -18.59 14.62 11.46
C LEU A 44 -20.09 14.89 11.25
N ASP A 45 -20.41 16.12 10.86
CA ASP A 45 -21.77 16.52 10.52
C ASP A 45 -22.19 15.96 9.15
N ILE A 46 -23.42 16.24 8.73
CA ILE A 46 -23.95 15.75 7.45
C ILE A 46 -23.12 16.27 6.26
N ILE A 47 -22.69 17.53 6.31
CA ILE A 47 -21.87 18.12 5.25
C ILE A 47 -20.51 17.43 5.19
N GLY A 48 -19.85 17.25 6.35
CA GLY A 48 -18.61 16.50 6.46
C GLY A 48 -18.77 15.05 5.96
N THR A 49 -19.89 14.40 6.25
CA THR A 49 -20.17 13.03 5.80
C THR A 49 -20.33 12.94 4.28
N VAL A 50 -21.07 13.88 3.68
CA VAL A 50 -21.24 13.94 2.23
C VAL A 50 -19.90 14.22 1.54
N VAL A 51 -19.18 15.25 1.99
CA VAL A 51 -17.89 15.66 1.39
C VAL A 51 -16.87 14.53 1.52
N LEU A 52 -16.71 13.95 2.70
CA LEU A 52 -15.72 12.89 2.93
C LEU A 52 -16.08 11.60 2.18
N GLY A 53 -17.38 11.25 2.11
CA GLY A 53 -17.87 10.15 1.28
C GLY A 53 -17.52 10.35 -0.20
N LEU A 54 -17.83 11.52 -0.76
CA LEU A 54 -17.50 11.86 -2.14
C LEU A 54 -15.98 11.84 -2.40
N LEU A 55 -15.17 12.41 -1.48
CA LEU A 55 -13.71 12.38 -1.60
C LEU A 55 -13.16 10.95 -1.57
N THR A 56 -13.74 10.08 -0.75
CA THR A 56 -13.33 8.67 -0.68
C THR A 56 -13.67 7.93 -1.97
N GLY A 57 -14.91 8.08 -2.46
CA GLY A 57 -15.37 7.38 -3.66
C GLY A 57 -14.79 7.89 -4.97
N TYR A 58 -14.59 9.21 -5.11
CA TYR A 58 -14.09 9.81 -6.34
C TYR A 58 -12.60 10.13 -6.31
N GLY A 59 -11.98 10.29 -5.13
CA GLY A 59 -10.61 10.79 -5.00
C GLY A 59 -9.59 9.97 -5.80
N GLY A 60 -9.64 8.64 -5.70
CA GLY A 60 -8.76 7.76 -6.48
C GLY A 60 -8.95 7.91 -7.99
N GLY A 61 -10.21 7.95 -8.45
CA GLY A 61 -10.55 8.14 -9.86
C GLY A 61 -10.16 9.52 -10.40
N ILE A 62 -10.30 10.58 -9.60
CA ILE A 62 -9.87 11.94 -9.97
C ILE A 62 -8.36 11.97 -10.13
N ILE A 63 -7.60 11.43 -9.16
CA ILE A 63 -6.14 11.36 -9.25
C ILE A 63 -5.72 10.62 -10.52
N ARG A 64 -6.30 9.44 -10.78
CA ARG A 64 -6.07 8.67 -12.00
C ARG A 64 -6.33 9.47 -13.27
N ASP A 65 -7.49 10.09 -13.37
CA ASP A 65 -7.94 10.77 -14.59
C ASP A 65 -7.09 12.02 -14.89
N VAL A 66 -6.69 12.74 -13.84
CA VAL A 66 -5.75 13.88 -13.95
C VAL A 66 -4.37 13.39 -14.41
N LEU A 67 -3.89 12.26 -13.91
CA LEU A 67 -2.61 11.69 -14.33
C LEU A 67 -2.62 11.16 -15.77
N LEU A 68 -3.74 10.60 -16.23
CA LEU A 68 -3.88 10.09 -17.60
C LEU A 68 -4.00 11.20 -18.65
N GLN A 69 -4.41 12.41 -18.27
CA GLN A 69 -4.56 13.56 -19.17
C GLN A 69 -5.38 13.30 -20.47
N ASP A 70 -6.27 12.30 -20.44
CA ASP A 70 -6.98 11.82 -21.62
C ASP A 70 -8.36 12.50 -21.75
N LYS A 71 -9.45 11.78 -21.47
CA LYS A 71 -10.84 12.19 -21.77
C LYS A 71 -11.54 13.03 -20.70
N GLY A 72 -10.77 13.65 -19.80
CA GLY A 72 -11.31 14.39 -18.66
C GLY A 72 -11.68 13.51 -17.47
N VAL A 73 -12.27 14.14 -16.45
CA VAL A 73 -12.48 13.53 -15.14
C VAL A 73 -13.84 12.81 -15.10
N TYR A 74 -13.85 11.52 -14.73
CA TYR A 74 -15.07 10.71 -14.64
C TYR A 74 -16.14 11.36 -13.76
N PHE A 75 -15.71 12.00 -12.67
CA PHE A 75 -16.56 12.79 -11.77
C PHE A 75 -17.46 13.79 -12.51
N THR A 76 -16.94 14.50 -13.52
CA THR A 76 -17.71 15.53 -14.24
C THR A 76 -18.63 14.96 -15.33
N SER A 77 -18.49 13.68 -15.65
CA SER A 77 -19.23 13.04 -16.75
C SER A 77 -20.60 12.50 -16.32
N HIS A 78 -20.79 12.23 -15.02
CA HIS A 78 -21.98 11.58 -14.46
C HIS A 78 -22.54 12.35 -13.25
N PRO A 79 -23.22 13.49 -13.47
CA PRO A 79 -23.80 14.28 -12.39
C PRO A 79 -24.94 13.54 -11.64
N ASP A 80 -25.60 12.61 -12.31
CA ASP A 80 -26.60 11.70 -11.75
C ASP A 80 -26.01 10.78 -10.67
N LEU A 81 -24.80 10.26 -10.89
CA LEU A 81 -24.10 9.45 -9.88
C LEU A 81 -23.72 10.28 -8.65
N ILE A 82 -23.32 11.55 -8.83
CA ILE A 82 -23.03 12.45 -7.71
C ILE A 82 -24.28 12.63 -6.83
N LEU A 83 -25.44 12.89 -7.45
CA LEU A 83 -26.70 13.03 -6.72
C LEU A 83 -27.05 11.75 -5.94
N LEU A 84 -26.90 10.58 -6.57
CA LEU A 84 -27.08 9.30 -5.90
C LEU A 84 -26.14 9.16 -4.69
N CYS A 85 -24.86 9.49 -4.84
CA CYS A 85 -23.88 9.43 -3.76
C CYS A 85 -24.22 10.38 -2.61
N ILE A 86 -24.73 11.58 -2.88
CA ILE A 86 -25.18 12.52 -1.85
C ILE A 86 -26.35 11.93 -1.06
N VAL A 87 -27.34 11.35 -1.74
CA VAL A 87 -28.49 10.68 -1.11
C VAL A 87 -28.02 9.49 -0.27
N LEU A 88 -27.08 8.69 -0.77
CA LEU A 88 -26.49 7.57 -0.04
C LEU A 88 -25.74 8.04 1.22
N CYS A 89 -24.94 9.10 1.14
CA CYS A 89 -24.28 9.68 2.30
C CYS A 89 -25.28 10.16 3.36
N ALA A 90 -26.36 10.84 2.93
CA ALA A 90 -27.42 11.27 3.83
C ALA A 90 -28.12 10.06 4.48
N PHE A 91 -28.40 9.02 3.70
CA PHE A 91 -28.95 7.76 4.21
C PHE A 91 -28.03 7.13 5.26
N VAL A 92 -26.73 6.98 4.97
CA VAL A 92 -25.74 6.44 5.93
C VAL A 92 -25.68 7.29 7.20
N PHE A 93 -25.74 8.62 7.09
CA PHE A 93 -25.73 9.54 8.23
C PHE A 93 -26.92 9.32 9.17
N TYR A 94 -28.15 9.28 8.63
CA TYR A 94 -29.37 9.11 9.44
C TYR A 94 -29.58 7.67 9.94
N PHE A 95 -29.18 6.68 9.13
CA PHE A 95 -29.41 5.25 9.41
C PHE A 95 -28.15 4.52 9.86
N ARG A 96 -27.13 5.22 10.38
CA ARG A 96 -25.87 4.64 10.87
C ARG A 96 -26.08 3.49 11.86
N GLY A 97 -27.16 3.54 12.66
CA GLY A 97 -27.51 2.48 13.61
C GLY A 97 -27.62 1.08 12.99
N LEU A 98 -28.01 0.98 11.70
CA LEU A 98 -28.06 -0.29 10.97
C LEU A 98 -26.67 -0.91 10.75
N PHE A 99 -25.62 -0.09 10.73
CA PHE A 99 -24.25 -0.51 10.41
C PHE A 99 -23.39 -0.78 11.65
N LYS A 100 -23.91 -0.53 12.86
CA LYS A 100 -23.14 -0.60 14.12
C LYS A 100 -22.64 -2.00 14.49
N HIS A 101 -23.24 -3.05 13.93
CA HIS A 101 -22.89 -4.45 14.19
C HIS A 101 -22.25 -5.14 12.98
N LEU A 102 -21.85 -4.35 11.97
CA LEU A 102 -21.44 -4.86 10.66
C LEU A 102 -19.94 -4.74 10.41
N ASP A 103 -19.09 -4.79 11.44
CA ASP A 103 -17.63 -4.65 11.30
C ASP A 103 -17.05 -5.57 10.21
N ALA A 104 -17.49 -6.82 10.17
CA ALA A 104 -17.08 -7.78 9.14
C ALA A 104 -17.56 -7.40 7.73
N THR A 105 -18.75 -6.80 7.60
CA THR A 105 -19.30 -6.36 6.31
C THR A 105 -18.63 -5.07 5.85
N VAL A 106 -18.31 -4.16 6.76
CA VAL A 106 -17.55 -2.93 6.46
C VAL A 106 -16.14 -3.30 5.99
N PHE A 107 -15.49 -4.25 6.65
CA PHE A 107 -14.20 -4.77 6.20
C PHE A 107 -14.28 -5.42 4.81
N PHE A 108 -15.31 -6.24 4.57
CA PHE A 108 -15.53 -6.84 3.25
C PHE A 108 -15.77 -5.79 2.17
N ALA A 109 -16.62 -4.79 2.45
CA ALA A 109 -16.90 -3.69 1.54
C ALA A 109 -15.65 -2.87 1.23
N ASP A 110 -14.80 -2.62 2.22
CA ASP A 110 -13.50 -1.98 2.03
C ASP A 110 -12.59 -2.82 1.11
N ALA A 111 -12.38 -4.10 1.42
CA ALA A 111 -11.56 -4.98 0.58
C ALA A 111 -12.07 -5.10 -0.87
N LEU A 112 -13.40 -5.16 -1.03
CA LEU A 112 -14.06 -5.16 -2.33
C LEU A 112 -13.81 -3.85 -3.08
N SER A 113 -13.96 -2.71 -2.40
CA SER A 113 -13.74 -1.38 -3.00
C SER A 113 -12.31 -1.22 -3.52
N VAL A 114 -11.32 -1.67 -2.76
CA VAL A 114 -9.90 -1.63 -3.16
C VAL A 114 -9.70 -2.45 -4.43
N GLY A 115 -10.29 -3.65 -4.51
CA GLY A 115 -10.19 -4.52 -5.68
C GLY A 115 -10.84 -3.91 -6.92
N LEU A 116 -12.03 -3.32 -6.74
CA LEU A 116 -12.76 -2.67 -7.82
C LEU A 116 -12.06 -1.41 -8.32
N PHE A 117 -11.50 -0.58 -7.43
CA PHE A 117 -10.72 0.58 -7.82
C PHE A 117 -9.38 0.21 -8.47
N ALA A 118 -8.72 -0.86 -8.00
CA ALA A 118 -7.53 -1.40 -8.67
C ALA A 118 -7.85 -1.80 -10.12
N LEU A 119 -8.94 -2.53 -10.31
CA LEU A 119 -9.44 -2.91 -11.63
C LEU A 119 -9.81 -1.68 -12.48
N ALA A 120 -10.61 -0.75 -11.94
CA ALA A 120 -11.02 0.45 -12.66
C ALA A 120 -9.83 1.32 -13.08
N GLY A 121 -8.81 1.41 -12.25
CA GLY A 121 -7.57 2.12 -12.56
C GLY A 121 -6.76 1.44 -13.66
N ALA A 122 -6.47 0.15 -13.47
CA ALA A 122 -5.66 -0.61 -14.42
C ALA A 122 -6.36 -0.79 -15.77
N SER A 123 -7.66 -1.08 -15.77
CA SER A 123 -8.43 -1.23 -17.00
C SER A 123 -8.50 0.06 -17.80
N LYS A 124 -8.65 1.22 -17.15
CA LYS A 124 -8.68 2.49 -17.86
C LYS A 124 -7.31 2.84 -18.44
N ALA A 125 -6.24 2.67 -17.66
CA ALA A 125 -4.88 2.89 -18.14
C ALA A 125 -4.53 1.99 -19.33
N TYR A 126 -4.88 0.70 -19.25
CA TYR A 126 -4.71 -0.24 -20.35
C TYR A 126 -5.51 0.17 -21.61
N ALA A 127 -6.76 0.63 -21.43
CA ALA A 127 -7.60 1.09 -22.53
C ALA A 127 -7.08 2.39 -23.19
N CYS A 128 -6.38 3.24 -22.44
CA CYS A 128 -5.67 4.41 -22.96
C CYS A 128 -4.39 4.03 -23.73
N GLY A 129 -4.03 2.75 -23.81
CA GLY A 129 -2.82 2.28 -24.49
C GLY A 129 -1.54 2.53 -23.70
N GLU A 130 -1.65 2.75 -22.39
CA GLU A 130 -0.49 3.00 -21.54
C GLU A 130 0.41 1.79 -21.39
N GLY A 131 1.68 2.03 -21.08
CA GLY A 131 2.65 0.96 -20.87
C GLY A 131 2.33 0.07 -19.66
N PHE A 132 2.96 -1.11 -19.63
CA PHE A 132 2.77 -2.12 -18.58
C PHE A 132 2.95 -1.54 -17.17
N VAL A 133 4.05 -0.81 -16.96
CA VAL A 133 4.40 -0.23 -15.65
C VAL A 133 3.35 0.79 -15.22
N LEU A 134 2.95 1.69 -16.13
CA LEU A 134 2.00 2.74 -15.80
C LEU A 134 0.61 2.17 -15.52
N THR A 135 0.20 1.13 -16.24
CA THR A 135 -1.06 0.41 -16.02
C THR A 135 -1.15 -0.14 -14.59
N VAL A 136 -0.06 -0.77 -14.11
CA VAL A 136 0.01 -1.31 -12.74
C VAL A 136 -0.01 -0.19 -11.70
N ILE A 137 0.78 0.86 -11.91
CA ILE A 137 0.90 1.98 -10.97
C ILE A 137 -0.43 2.75 -10.85
N LEU A 138 -1.08 3.07 -11.98
CA LEU A 138 -2.36 3.76 -11.97
C LEU A 138 -3.47 2.93 -11.34
N GLY A 139 -3.49 1.61 -11.56
CA GLY A 139 -4.35 0.70 -10.82
C GLY A 139 -4.17 0.82 -9.31
N ALA A 140 -2.92 0.71 -8.84
CA ALA A 140 -2.59 0.80 -7.42
C ALA A 140 -2.94 2.17 -6.81
N ILE A 141 -2.62 3.28 -7.52
CA ILE A 141 -2.93 4.64 -7.08
C ILE A 141 -4.44 4.84 -6.98
N THR A 142 -5.21 4.34 -7.95
CA THR A 142 -6.68 4.45 -7.91
C THR A 142 -7.24 3.69 -6.71
N ALA A 143 -6.71 2.48 -6.45
CA ALA A 143 -7.14 1.62 -5.35
C ALA A 143 -7.00 2.25 -3.96
N VAL A 144 -5.89 2.96 -3.73
CA VAL A 144 -5.54 3.50 -2.41
C VAL A 144 -5.79 5.00 -2.28
N GLY A 145 -5.88 5.71 -3.41
CA GLY A 145 -5.91 7.17 -3.46
C GLY A 145 -7.14 7.75 -2.77
N GLY A 146 -8.32 7.14 -2.94
CA GLY A 146 -9.55 7.59 -2.27
C GLY A 146 -9.44 7.53 -0.75
N GLY A 147 -9.00 6.39 -0.21
CA GLY A 147 -8.76 6.21 1.22
C GLY A 147 -7.65 7.13 1.75
N ALA A 148 -6.58 7.34 0.98
CA ALA A 148 -5.52 8.25 1.39
C ALA A 148 -5.98 9.72 1.47
N VAL A 149 -6.76 10.19 0.50
CA VAL A 149 -7.32 11.55 0.53
C VAL A 149 -8.26 11.71 1.72
N ARG A 150 -9.13 10.72 1.97
CA ARG A 150 -10.01 10.69 3.14
C ARG A 150 -9.23 10.88 4.44
N ASP A 151 -8.21 10.06 4.66
CA ASP A 151 -7.42 10.07 5.88
C ASP A 151 -6.66 11.40 6.06
N ILE A 152 -6.14 11.99 4.98
CA ILE A 152 -5.50 13.32 5.01
C ILE A 152 -6.51 14.39 5.42
N CYS A 153 -7.74 14.36 4.91
CA CYS A 153 -8.75 15.37 5.18
C CYS A 153 -9.22 15.40 6.65
N VAL A 154 -9.19 14.26 7.34
CA VAL A 154 -9.44 14.20 8.80
C VAL A 154 -8.18 14.41 9.66
N GLY A 155 -7.03 14.66 9.03
CA GLY A 155 -5.77 14.93 9.73
C GLY A 155 -5.08 13.68 10.29
N GLU A 156 -5.34 12.52 9.68
CA GLU A 156 -4.71 11.26 10.06
C GLU A 156 -3.65 10.84 9.06
N THR A 157 -2.66 10.09 9.53
CA THR A 157 -1.69 9.45 8.63
C THR A 157 -2.45 8.42 7.78
N PRO A 158 -2.40 8.48 6.44
CA PRO A 158 -3.09 7.51 5.59
C PRO A 158 -2.76 6.06 5.91
N GLY A 159 -3.77 5.19 5.89
CA GLY A 159 -3.60 3.76 6.15
C GLY A 159 -2.61 3.05 5.21
N ILE A 160 -2.36 3.62 4.02
CA ILE A 160 -1.32 3.17 3.10
C ILE A 160 0.10 3.32 3.66
N PHE A 161 0.37 4.36 4.46
CA PHE A 161 1.69 4.62 5.03
C PHE A 161 1.90 3.96 6.38
N GLN A 162 0.83 3.44 6.99
CA GLN A 162 0.89 2.73 8.26
C GLN A 162 1.11 1.23 8.04
N GLN A 163 1.56 0.55 9.09
CA GLN A 163 1.50 -0.91 9.15
C GLN A 163 0.04 -1.35 8.98
N SER A 164 -0.25 -2.01 7.86
CA SER A 164 -1.59 -2.45 7.54
C SER A 164 -1.58 -3.88 7.05
N ASN A 165 -2.77 -4.48 7.04
CA ASN A 165 -3.03 -5.83 6.54
C ASN A 165 -2.99 -5.84 5.00
N PHE A 166 -1.80 -5.58 4.44
CA PHE A 166 -1.50 -5.57 3.00
C PHE A 166 -2.47 -4.73 2.17
N TYR A 167 -2.93 -3.58 2.68
CA TYR A 167 -3.89 -2.73 1.97
C TYR A 167 -3.39 -2.31 0.58
N ALA A 168 -2.25 -1.61 0.54
CA ALA A 168 -1.64 -1.16 -0.71
C ALA A 168 -1.05 -2.30 -1.53
N VAL A 169 -0.49 -3.31 -0.85
CA VAL A 169 0.10 -4.50 -1.51
C VAL A 169 -0.96 -5.31 -2.25
N ALA A 170 -2.16 -5.45 -1.68
CA ALA A 170 -3.26 -6.15 -2.33
C ALA A 170 -3.73 -5.38 -3.58
N GLY A 171 -3.92 -4.05 -3.49
CA GLY A 171 -4.27 -3.22 -4.65
C GLY A 171 -3.22 -3.28 -5.77
N LEU A 172 -1.92 -3.23 -5.41
CA LEU A 172 -0.81 -3.39 -6.35
C LEU A 172 -0.80 -4.80 -6.98
N GLY A 173 -0.96 -5.84 -6.17
CA GLY A 173 -0.99 -7.24 -6.62
C GLY A 173 -2.16 -7.53 -7.55
N GLY A 174 -3.35 -7.02 -7.25
CA GLY A 174 -4.51 -7.11 -8.14
C GLY A 174 -4.28 -6.37 -9.47
N SER A 175 -3.76 -5.15 -9.42
CA SER A 175 -3.45 -4.36 -10.62
C SER A 175 -2.38 -5.04 -11.49
N LEU A 176 -1.38 -5.66 -10.86
CA LEU A 176 -0.37 -6.45 -11.55
C LEU A 176 -0.97 -7.67 -12.22
N LEU A 177 -1.81 -8.42 -11.51
CA LEU A 177 -2.48 -9.61 -12.06
C LEU A 177 -3.37 -9.25 -13.25
N PHE A 178 -4.16 -8.18 -13.15
CA PHE A 178 -4.96 -7.67 -14.26
C PHE A 178 -4.07 -7.36 -15.47
N THR A 179 -3.01 -6.57 -15.25
CA THR A 179 -2.12 -6.14 -16.33
C THR A 179 -1.45 -7.33 -17.02
N VAL A 180 -0.94 -8.30 -16.25
CA VAL A 180 -0.33 -9.51 -16.83
C VAL A 180 -1.33 -10.27 -17.70
N LEU A 181 -2.55 -10.51 -17.21
CA LEU A 181 -3.57 -11.23 -17.97
C LEU A 181 -4.03 -10.46 -19.21
N ALA A 182 -4.15 -9.13 -19.12
CA ALA A 182 -4.51 -8.27 -20.23
C ALA A 182 -3.44 -8.30 -21.34
N TYR A 183 -2.16 -8.22 -20.99
CA TYR A 183 -1.05 -8.29 -21.95
C TYR A 183 -0.85 -9.69 -22.55
N LEU A 184 -1.25 -10.74 -21.85
CA LEU A 184 -1.27 -12.11 -22.39
C LEU A 184 -2.44 -12.36 -23.35
N GLY A 185 -3.31 -11.38 -23.57
CA GLY A 185 -4.47 -11.50 -24.47
C GLY A 185 -5.66 -12.26 -23.88
N SER A 186 -5.71 -12.41 -22.55
CA SER A 186 -6.87 -12.99 -21.87
C SER A 186 -8.10 -12.09 -22.00
N PRO A 187 -9.34 -12.63 -22.02
CA PRO A 187 -10.54 -11.82 -21.97
C PRO A 187 -10.53 -10.89 -20.76
N LEU A 188 -10.74 -9.59 -21.00
CA LEU A 188 -10.56 -8.55 -19.98
C LEU A 188 -11.54 -8.68 -18.80
N VAL A 189 -12.71 -9.28 -19.04
CA VAL A 189 -13.68 -9.66 -17.99
C VAL A 189 -13.06 -10.69 -17.03
N VAL A 190 -12.38 -11.70 -17.56
CA VAL A 190 -11.71 -12.73 -16.75
C VAL A 190 -10.54 -12.11 -15.99
N ALA A 191 -9.75 -11.26 -16.64
CA ALA A 191 -8.69 -10.51 -15.98
C ALA A 191 -9.22 -9.63 -14.83
N GLY A 192 -10.38 -9.00 -15.03
CA GLY A 192 -11.02 -8.17 -14.03
C GLY A 192 -11.56 -8.94 -12.82
N ILE A 193 -12.24 -10.06 -13.06
CA ILE A 193 -12.70 -10.94 -11.98
C ILE A 193 -11.50 -11.47 -11.19
N ALA A 194 -10.43 -11.90 -11.88
CA ALA A 194 -9.20 -12.36 -11.25
C ALA A 194 -8.55 -11.27 -10.38
N CYS A 195 -8.53 -10.02 -10.87
CA CYS A 195 -8.03 -8.86 -10.13
C CYS A 195 -8.77 -8.67 -8.80
N VAL A 196 -10.09 -8.52 -8.85
CA VAL A 196 -10.93 -8.26 -7.66
C VAL A 196 -10.83 -9.42 -6.67
N LEU A 197 -10.92 -10.67 -7.15
CA LEU A 197 -10.79 -11.85 -6.30
C LEU A 197 -9.41 -11.93 -5.65
N ALA A 198 -8.33 -11.65 -6.38
CA ALA A 198 -6.99 -11.63 -5.81
C ALA A 198 -6.86 -10.59 -4.69
N VAL A 199 -7.38 -9.38 -4.89
CA VAL A 199 -7.35 -8.34 -3.85
C VAL A 199 -8.13 -8.78 -2.61
N VAL A 200 -9.37 -9.25 -2.78
CA VAL A 200 -10.22 -9.67 -1.67
C VAL A 200 -9.58 -10.83 -0.91
N LEU A 201 -9.10 -11.86 -1.62
CA LEU A 201 -8.44 -13.01 -0.99
C LEU A 201 -7.17 -12.60 -0.24
N LEU A 202 -6.33 -11.75 -0.83
CA LEU A 202 -5.12 -11.25 -0.17
C LEU A 202 -5.46 -10.45 1.09
N ARG A 203 -6.52 -9.64 1.07
CA ARG A 203 -7.01 -8.88 2.24
C ARG A 203 -7.57 -9.81 3.33
N TYR A 204 -8.30 -10.86 2.96
CA TYR A 204 -8.80 -11.84 3.93
C TYR A 204 -7.68 -12.65 4.55
N TRP A 205 -6.74 -13.14 3.75
CA TRP A 205 -5.59 -13.89 4.24
C TRP A 205 -4.66 -13.03 5.08
N SER A 206 -4.46 -11.76 4.72
CA SER A 206 -3.63 -10.87 5.55
C SER A 206 -4.21 -10.68 6.94
N VAL A 207 -5.54 -10.55 7.06
CA VAL A 207 -6.20 -10.47 8.38
C VAL A 207 -6.18 -11.82 9.10
N TYR A 208 -6.47 -12.92 8.40
CA TYR A 208 -6.53 -14.25 9.01
C TYR A 208 -5.17 -14.70 9.58
N PHE A 209 -4.08 -14.40 8.88
CA PHE A 209 -2.72 -14.76 9.29
C PHE A 209 -1.97 -13.62 10.03
N ASP A 210 -2.64 -12.51 10.34
CA ASP A 210 -2.03 -11.30 10.92
C ASP A 210 -0.79 -10.81 10.14
N TRP A 211 -0.82 -10.93 8.81
CA TRP A 211 0.27 -10.45 7.96
C TRP A 211 0.26 -8.93 7.87
N LYS A 212 1.26 -8.33 8.50
CA LYS A 212 1.50 -6.88 8.48
C LYS A 212 2.75 -6.55 7.69
N THR A 213 2.73 -5.45 6.96
CA THR A 213 3.96 -4.83 6.46
C THR A 213 4.87 -4.50 7.65
N ARG A 214 6.14 -4.92 7.59
CA ARG A 214 7.13 -4.68 8.66
C ARG A 214 7.57 -3.21 8.67
N ASP A 215 7.85 -2.66 9.85
CA ASP A 215 8.61 -1.41 10.00
C ASP A 215 10.03 -1.55 9.47
N GLU A 216 10.66 -0.40 9.18
CA GLU A 216 12.06 -0.22 8.79
C GLU A 216 12.90 -1.45 9.10
N ALA A 217 13.14 -2.28 8.08
CA ALA A 217 14.15 -3.32 8.17
C ALA A 217 15.51 -2.60 8.15
N ASP A 218 15.89 -2.00 9.28
CA ASP A 218 17.21 -1.41 9.44
C ASP A 218 18.23 -2.54 9.35
N LEU A 219 18.77 -2.70 8.14
CA LEU A 219 19.82 -3.66 7.83
C LEU A 219 21.20 -3.15 8.28
N THR A 220 21.29 -1.89 8.71
CA THR A 220 22.51 -1.27 9.24
C THR A 220 23.14 -2.08 10.38
N PRO A 221 22.41 -2.57 11.40
CA PRO A 221 22.97 -3.47 12.43
C PRO A 221 23.53 -4.79 11.87
N HIS A 222 23.01 -5.31 10.76
CA HIS A 222 23.56 -6.52 10.12
C HIS A 222 24.84 -6.23 9.32
N VAL A 223 24.88 -5.10 8.61
CA VAL A 223 26.05 -4.67 7.83
C VAL A 223 27.20 -4.21 8.73
N THR A 224 26.90 -3.46 9.79
CA THR A 224 27.90 -2.97 10.77
C THR A 224 28.54 -4.10 11.57
N ARG A 225 27.83 -5.20 11.88
CA ARG A 225 28.43 -6.40 12.49
C ARG A 225 29.46 -7.06 11.55
N GLY A 226 29.18 -7.12 10.26
CA GLY A 226 30.11 -7.63 9.25
C GLY A 226 31.39 -6.79 9.17
N LEU A 227 31.23 -5.46 9.14
CA LEU A 227 32.34 -4.49 9.15
C LEU A 227 33.15 -4.51 10.47
N GLY A 228 32.50 -4.73 11.61
CA GLY A 228 33.15 -4.81 12.92
C GLY A 228 34.06 -6.04 13.08
N SER A 229 33.72 -7.18 12.47
CA SER A 229 34.60 -8.35 12.39
C SER A 229 35.78 -8.14 11.46
N LEU A 230 35.55 -7.49 10.31
CA LEU A 230 36.61 -7.16 9.35
C LEU A 230 37.62 -6.17 9.96
N LYS A 231 37.15 -5.14 10.67
CA LYS A 231 38.00 -4.16 11.35
C LYS A 231 38.85 -4.80 12.46
N ARG A 232 38.31 -5.79 13.20
CA ARG A 232 39.06 -6.54 14.21
C ARG A 232 40.12 -7.46 13.60
N LEU A 233 39.83 -8.09 12.45
CA LEU A 233 40.81 -8.87 11.69
C LEU A 233 41.96 -7.99 11.16
N VAL A 234 41.64 -6.86 10.53
CA VAL A 234 42.65 -5.93 9.99
C VAL A 234 43.47 -5.31 11.12
N SER A 235 42.85 -4.92 12.23
CA SER A 235 43.55 -4.39 13.41
C SER A 235 44.43 -5.44 14.08
N GLY A 236 44.02 -6.71 14.10
CA GLY A 236 44.82 -7.82 14.63
C GLY A 236 46.08 -8.09 13.81
N VAL A 237 46.01 -7.92 12.48
CA VAL A 237 47.14 -8.06 11.57
C VAL A 237 48.10 -6.86 11.66
N PHE A 238 47.59 -5.63 11.78
CA PHE A 238 48.44 -4.44 11.81
C PHE A 238 49.10 -4.14 13.16
N LEU A 239 48.47 -4.46 14.29
CA LEU A 239 49.01 -4.10 15.62
C LEU A 239 49.97 -5.14 16.23
N HIS A 240 50.04 -6.37 15.69
CA HIS A 240 50.96 -7.40 16.21
C HIS A 240 52.45 -7.18 15.86
N GLY A 241 52.78 -6.12 15.12
CA GLY A 241 54.17 -5.75 14.80
C GLY A 241 54.89 -4.95 15.91
N GLY A 242 54.17 -4.30 16.84
CA GLY A 242 54.77 -3.34 17.78
C GLY A 242 55.24 -3.94 19.13
N ASP A 243 54.58 -4.99 19.62
CA ASP A 243 54.73 -5.44 21.02
C ASP A 243 55.97 -6.30 21.31
N ARG A 244 56.63 -6.82 20.26
CA ARG A 244 57.88 -7.60 20.45
C ARG A 244 59.08 -6.71 20.79
N ILE A 245 59.01 -5.41 20.52
CA ILE A 245 60.12 -4.47 20.78
C ILE A 245 60.05 -3.93 22.23
N SER A 246 58.85 -3.66 22.75
CA SER A 246 58.63 -3.11 24.10
C SER A 246 59.02 -4.11 25.19
N THR A 247 58.58 -5.35 25.08
CA THR A 247 58.86 -6.45 26.03
C THR A 247 60.35 -6.81 26.09
N ARG A 248 61.08 -6.72 24.97
CA ARG A 248 62.54 -6.99 24.95
C ARG A 248 63.34 -5.88 25.63
N ARG A 249 62.92 -4.62 25.53
CA ARG A 249 63.53 -3.48 26.26
C ARG A 249 63.28 -3.57 27.76
N GLN A 250 62.08 -3.97 28.18
CA GLN A 250 61.75 -4.12 29.61
C GLN A 250 62.54 -5.25 30.27
N ARG A 251 62.67 -6.42 29.62
CA ARG A 251 63.50 -7.54 30.13
C ARG A 251 64.99 -7.21 30.23
N LYS A 252 65.54 -6.36 29.36
CA LYS A 252 66.93 -5.90 29.49
C LYS A 252 67.11 -4.97 30.70
N ARG A 253 66.17 -4.05 30.95
CA ARG A 253 66.22 -3.15 32.11
C ARG A 253 66.08 -3.88 33.45
N SER A 254 65.25 -4.92 33.52
CA SER A 254 65.10 -5.71 34.75
C SER A 254 66.32 -6.59 35.07
N ARG A 255 67.02 -7.11 34.04
CA ARG A 255 68.27 -7.86 34.25
C ARG A 255 69.43 -6.97 34.70
N ALA A 256 69.54 -5.75 34.15
CA ALA A 256 70.56 -4.79 34.61
C ALA A 256 70.37 -4.42 36.09
N ARG A 257 69.13 -4.13 36.52
CA ARG A 257 68.83 -3.83 37.94
C ARG A 257 69.06 -5.00 38.90
N LYS A 258 69.04 -6.24 38.43
CA LYS A 258 69.28 -7.42 39.29
C LYS A 258 70.77 -7.70 39.47
N GLY A 259 71.59 -7.39 38.46
CA GLY A 259 73.04 -7.51 38.54
C GLY A 259 73.69 -6.52 39.52
N ASP A 260 73.22 -5.27 39.57
CA ASP A 260 73.76 -4.28 40.52
C ASP A 260 73.49 -4.64 41.99
N ARG A 261 72.31 -5.21 42.29
CA ARG A 261 71.96 -5.60 43.67
C ARG A 261 72.76 -6.79 44.20
N GLU A 262 73.13 -7.74 43.35
CA GLU A 262 73.93 -8.91 43.76
C GLU A 262 75.43 -8.56 43.92
N GLY A 263 75.88 -7.41 43.40
CA GLY A 263 77.23 -6.89 43.58
C GLY A 263 77.44 -6.09 44.87
N GLU A 264 76.39 -5.45 45.41
CA GLU A 264 76.43 -4.69 46.68
C GLU A 264 76.35 -5.59 47.92
N GLU A 265 75.74 -6.79 47.84
CA GLU A 265 75.65 -7.71 48.99
C GLU A 265 76.92 -8.56 49.22
N ARG A 266 77.97 -8.39 48.41
CA ARG A 266 79.24 -9.15 48.52
C ARG A 266 80.49 -8.28 48.78
N ARG A 267 80.34 -7.08 49.33
CA ARG A 267 81.46 -6.23 49.76
C ARG A 267 81.30 -5.72 51.17
#